data_AF-A0A2K3PPX0-F1
#
_entry.id   AF-A0A2K3PPX0-F1
#
_cell.length_a   1.000
_cell.length_b   1.000
_cell.length_c   1.000
_cell.angle_alpha   90.00
_cell.angle_beta   90.00
_cell.angle_gamma   90.00
#
_symmetry.space_group_name_H-M   'P 1'
#
loop_
_entity.id
_entity.type
_entity.pdbx_description
1 polymer ?
#
loop_
_entity_poly.entity_id
_entity_poly.type
_entity_poly.pdbx_seq_one_letter_code
_entity_poly.pdbx_strand_id
1 'polypeptide(L)'
;NAASKMQQQNSNSLEKKSPEDGNSASNHSGNSESEFNRVHASMHSAISLNKTEVLDDVLNNFSEGYFTLSYENRRKLLIVLARDYDLNRSQVRELIKQYLGLELPTDKAQVSGSEEEGLFSSFYRIERNLRHALQPVYEVLFDRLNTHPGGLRFLSILRADILSILVEENIASLRALDSYLKEKLITWLSPAALELHQITWDDPASLLEKIVAYEAVHPISNLLDLKRRLGIGRRCFGYLHPAIPGEPLIFIEVALMKNVAQTIQEVLWDSPPIPESEATSALFYSISSTQPGLAGINLGKFLIKRVVKLVKREMPHISTFATLSPIPGFMTWLLSKLASQTVLSEGDMSQPVAEGSGSTFYENILKPDEEEALMSLPK
;
A
#
# COMPACT_ATOMS: atom_id res chain seq x y z
N ASN A 1 -41.34 41.36 -46.38
CA ASN A 1 -42.29 41.73 -45.31
C ASN A 1 -41.50 41.86 -44.02
N ALA A 2 -40.76 42.96 -43.78
CA ALA A 2 -41.28 44.31 -43.48
C ALA A 2 -42.24 44.23 -42.28
N ALA A 3 -41.98 44.78 -41.09
CA ALA A 3 -41.21 45.97 -40.71
C ALA A 3 -40.59 45.75 -39.29
N SER A 4 -39.36 46.19 -38.91
CA SER A 4 -38.82 47.56 -38.78
C SER A 4 -39.79 48.53 -38.08
N LYS A 5 -39.46 49.46 -37.20
CA LYS A 5 -38.27 50.03 -36.54
C LYS A 5 -38.87 51.20 -35.70
N MET A 6 -38.22 51.61 -34.60
CA MET A 6 -38.24 52.94 -33.92
C MET A 6 -38.14 52.67 -32.39
N GLN A 7 -37.30 53.28 -31.56
CA GLN A 7 -36.32 54.38 -31.57
C GLN A 7 -35.39 54.07 -30.38
N GLN A 8 -34.06 53.95 -30.48
CA GLN A 8 -33.03 55.00 -30.48
C GLN A 8 -33.29 56.19 -29.52
N GLN A 9 -32.64 56.17 -28.34
CA GLN A 9 -31.77 57.25 -27.80
C GLN A 9 -31.51 57.04 -26.30
N ASN A 10 -30.30 56.61 -25.95
CA ASN A 10 -29.44 57.38 -25.03
C ASN A 10 -28.05 56.73 -24.94
N SER A 11 -27.09 57.47 -25.45
CA SER A 11 -25.65 57.23 -25.38
C SER A 11 -25.02 58.14 -24.32
N ASN A 12 -23.84 57.72 -23.85
CA ASN A 12 -22.91 58.36 -22.91
C ASN A 12 -23.17 57.95 -21.46
N SER A 13 -22.22 57.44 -20.69
CA SER A 13 -20.75 57.53 -20.74
C SER A 13 -20.22 56.60 -19.65
N LEU A 14 -19.10 55.90 -19.84
CA LEU A 14 -18.07 55.71 -18.81
C LEU A 14 -16.86 54.94 -19.38
N GLU A 15 -15.71 55.38 -18.92
CA GLU A 15 -14.39 55.30 -19.53
C GLU A 15 -13.72 53.93 -19.41
N LYS A 16 -12.86 53.64 -20.39
CA LYS A 16 -11.82 52.62 -20.32
C LYS A 16 -10.85 52.94 -19.17
N LYS A 17 -10.68 52.00 -18.25
CA LYS A 17 -9.46 51.87 -17.44
C LYS A 17 -8.86 50.48 -17.63
N SER A 18 -7.58 50.47 -17.98
CA SER A 18 -6.69 49.32 -18.13
C SER A 18 -6.57 48.53 -16.82
N PRO A 19 -6.28 47.21 -16.87
CA PRO A 19 -6.00 46.46 -15.66
C PRO A 19 -4.54 46.75 -15.22
N GLU A 20 -4.40 47.26 -14.01
CA GLU A 20 -3.13 47.30 -13.29
C GLU A 20 -2.80 45.89 -12.76
N ASP A 21 -1.59 45.44 -13.06
CA ASP A 21 -0.93 44.30 -12.43
C ASP A 21 -0.86 44.51 -10.91
N GLY A 22 -1.45 43.57 -10.16
CA GLY A 22 -1.57 43.65 -8.70
C GLY A 22 -1.49 42.28 -8.03
N ASN A 23 -0.27 41.77 -7.89
CA ASN A 23 0.26 40.99 -6.76
C ASN A 23 -0.75 40.16 -5.93
N SER A 24 -0.98 38.90 -6.32
CA SER A 24 -1.69 37.90 -5.49
C SER A 24 -0.82 36.70 -5.07
N ALA A 25 0.46 36.67 -5.42
CA ALA A 25 1.34 35.53 -5.17
C ALA A 25 1.94 35.47 -3.74
N SER A 26 1.86 36.54 -2.94
CA SER A 26 2.54 36.61 -1.63
C SER A 26 1.71 36.14 -0.43
N ASN A 27 0.38 35.99 -0.56
CA ASN A 27 -0.48 35.58 0.56
C ASN A 27 -0.64 34.05 0.66
N HIS A 28 -0.36 33.30 -0.41
CA HIS A 28 -0.48 31.84 -0.40
C HIS A 28 0.72 31.14 0.27
N SER A 29 1.94 31.69 0.15
CA SER A 29 3.14 31.11 0.77
C SER A 29 3.12 31.23 2.29
N GLY A 30 2.71 32.40 2.82
CA GLY A 30 2.63 32.64 4.26
C GLY A 30 1.60 31.78 4.98
N ASN A 31 0.47 31.47 4.34
CA ASN A 31 -0.54 30.58 4.91
C ASN A 31 -0.07 29.11 4.92
N SER A 32 0.53 28.65 3.83
CA SER A 32 1.05 27.27 3.69
C SER A 32 2.15 26.96 4.72
N GLU A 33 3.06 27.89 4.98
CA GLU A 33 4.12 27.71 5.97
C GLU A 33 3.58 27.72 7.42
N SER A 34 2.60 28.58 7.71
CA SER A 34 1.91 28.60 9.00
C SER A 34 1.16 27.28 9.26
N GLU A 35 0.46 26.76 8.26
CA GLU A 35 -0.24 25.48 8.31
C GLU A 35 0.72 24.32 8.54
N PHE A 36 1.82 24.26 7.77
CA PHE A 36 2.87 23.25 7.98
C PHE A 36 3.39 23.26 9.41
N ASN A 37 3.73 24.44 9.94
CA ASN A 37 4.27 24.58 11.29
C ASN A 37 3.27 24.13 12.36
N ARG A 38 1.98 24.41 12.18
CA ARG A 38 0.91 23.94 13.07
C ARG A 38 0.80 22.42 13.07
N VAL A 39 0.79 21.80 11.89
CA VAL A 39 0.70 20.33 11.76
C VAL A 39 1.96 19.66 12.31
N HIS A 40 3.14 20.19 12.00
CA HIS A 40 4.41 19.73 12.56
C HIS A 40 4.43 19.82 14.09
N ALA A 41 3.94 20.92 14.67
CA ALA A 41 3.83 21.07 16.12
C ALA A 41 2.88 20.02 16.73
N SER A 42 1.72 19.77 16.10
CA SER A 42 0.79 18.73 16.56
C SER A 42 1.40 17.32 16.50
N MET A 43 2.19 17.02 15.45
CA MET A 43 2.94 15.77 15.32
C MET A 43 3.99 15.63 16.45
N HIS A 44 4.74 16.70 16.71
CA HIS A 44 5.73 16.72 17.79
C HIS A 44 5.07 16.52 19.16
N SER A 45 3.95 17.19 19.42
CA SER A 45 3.16 17.02 20.64
C SER A 45 2.63 15.58 20.75
N ALA A 46 2.11 15.01 19.67
CA ALA A 46 1.64 13.63 19.63
C ALA A 46 2.73 12.61 19.99
N ILE A 47 4.01 12.94 19.79
CA ILE A 47 5.14 12.09 20.16
C ILE A 47 5.61 12.35 21.60
N SER A 48 5.69 13.62 22.01
CA SER A 48 6.35 14.05 23.26
C SER A 48 5.43 14.16 24.48
N LEU A 49 4.10 14.22 24.28
CA LEU A 49 3.14 14.35 25.38
C LEU A 49 3.17 13.14 26.31
N ASN A 50 3.23 13.37 27.62
CA ASN A 50 3.14 12.33 28.66
C ASN A 50 1.74 12.22 29.29
N LYS A 51 0.85 13.21 29.08
CA LYS A 51 -0.51 13.22 29.65
C LYS A 51 -1.52 12.72 28.62
N THR A 52 -2.33 11.74 29.01
CA THR A 52 -3.35 11.10 28.17
C THR A 52 -4.58 11.98 27.93
N GLU A 53 -4.90 12.91 28.84
CA GLU A 53 -6.16 13.69 28.81
C GLU A 53 -6.30 14.63 27.60
N VAL A 54 -5.21 15.00 26.92
CA VAL A 54 -5.23 15.90 25.74
C VAL A 54 -4.74 15.18 24.48
N LEU A 55 -4.47 13.86 24.57
CA LEU A 55 -3.82 13.15 23.49
C LEU A 55 -4.74 12.99 22.27
N ASP A 56 -6.01 12.67 22.49
CA ASP A 56 -6.97 12.43 21.41
C ASP A 56 -7.18 13.68 20.55
N ASP A 57 -7.30 14.86 21.17
CA ASP A 57 -7.41 16.14 20.46
C ASP A 57 -6.15 16.43 19.63
N VAL A 58 -4.97 16.12 20.16
CA VAL A 58 -3.71 16.33 19.44
C VAL A 58 -3.60 15.37 18.25
N LEU A 59 -4.01 14.11 18.39
CA LEU A 59 -4.04 13.13 17.31
C LEU A 59 -5.07 13.49 16.23
N ASN A 60 -6.25 13.99 16.62
CA ASN A 60 -7.26 14.51 15.69
C ASN A 60 -6.72 15.70 14.91
N ASN A 61 -6.17 16.71 15.60
CA ASN A 61 -5.58 17.88 14.96
C ASN A 61 -4.44 17.51 14.01
N PHE A 62 -3.60 16.54 14.37
CA PHE A 62 -2.55 16.04 13.50
C PHE A 62 -3.12 15.35 12.26
N SER A 63 -4.06 14.43 12.45
CA SER A 63 -4.65 13.64 11.36
C SER A 63 -5.41 14.52 10.37
N GLU A 64 -6.28 15.42 10.87
CA GLU A 64 -7.03 16.37 10.04
C GLU A 64 -6.09 17.37 9.36
N GLY A 65 -5.14 17.93 10.11
CA GLY A 65 -4.15 18.86 9.58
C GLY A 65 -3.26 18.25 8.51
N TYR A 66 -2.89 16.96 8.63
CA TYR A 66 -2.15 16.26 7.59
C TYR A 66 -2.91 16.25 6.26
N PHE A 67 -4.23 16.06 6.29
CA PHE A 67 -5.05 16.07 5.08
C PHE A 67 -5.13 17.44 4.41
N THR A 68 -5.01 18.54 5.16
CA THR A 68 -5.02 19.90 4.59
C THR A 68 -3.69 20.28 3.94
N LEU A 69 -2.60 19.57 4.24
CA LEU A 69 -1.29 19.85 3.63
C LEU A 69 -1.26 19.48 2.14
N SER A 70 -0.53 20.29 1.36
CA SER A 70 -0.13 19.95 -0.01
C SER A 70 0.78 18.72 -0.04
N TYR A 71 0.89 18.07 -1.20
CA TYR A 71 1.80 16.93 -1.39
C TYR A 71 3.25 17.26 -0.98
N GLU A 72 3.75 18.44 -1.37
CA GLU A 72 5.10 18.89 -1.00
C GLU A 72 5.28 19.04 0.52
N ASN A 73 4.28 19.60 1.21
CA ASN A 73 4.31 19.76 2.66
C ASN A 73 4.19 18.42 3.40
N ARG A 74 3.37 17.48 2.89
CA ARG A 74 3.33 16.10 3.42
C ARG A 74 4.66 15.40 3.24
N ARG A 75 5.28 15.52 2.06
CA ARG A 75 6.63 15.01 1.79
C ARG A 75 7.66 15.56 2.76
N LYS A 76 7.68 16.89 2.94
CA LYS A 76 8.57 17.56 3.90
C LYS A 76 8.35 17.03 5.33
N LEU A 77 7.09 16.90 5.75
CA LEU A 77 6.72 16.43 7.08
C LEU A 77 7.17 14.98 7.32
N LEU A 78 6.96 14.09 6.35
CA LEU A 78 7.36 12.68 6.44
C LEU A 78 8.88 12.51 6.47
N ILE A 79 9.62 13.35 5.73
CA ILE A 79 11.09 13.37 5.80
C ILE A 79 11.56 13.83 7.18
N VAL A 80 10.91 14.85 7.76
CA VAL A 80 11.18 15.31 9.13
C VAL A 80 10.89 14.20 10.14
N LEU A 81 9.73 13.53 10.03
CA LEU A 81 9.39 12.38 10.87
C LEU A 81 10.46 11.28 10.78
N ALA A 82 10.90 10.95 9.57
CA ALA A 82 11.89 9.91 9.32
C ALA A 82 13.32 10.25 9.79
N ARG A 83 13.68 11.53 9.87
CA ARG A 83 15.05 11.97 10.23
C ARG A 83 15.17 12.35 11.69
N ASP A 84 14.25 13.18 12.17
CA ASP A 84 14.37 13.85 13.46
C ASP A 84 13.79 12.99 14.59
N TYR A 85 12.89 12.06 14.27
CA TYR A 85 12.22 11.16 15.22
C TYR A 85 12.61 9.69 15.02
N ASP A 86 13.78 9.44 14.44
CA ASP A 86 14.35 8.09 14.32
C ASP A 86 15.04 7.69 15.65
N LEU A 87 16.34 7.42 15.64
CA LEU A 87 17.08 6.95 16.82
C LEU A 87 17.93 8.05 17.45
N ASN A 88 18.03 8.02 18.78
CA ASN A 88 19.08 8.75 19.49
C ASN A 88 20.43 8.04 19.32
N ARG A 89 21.12 8.35 18.20
CA ARG A 89 22.39 7.73 17.81
C ARG A 89 23.51 7.91 18.85
N SER A 90 23.49 8.97 19.66
CA SER A 90 24.50 9.16 20.72
C SER A 90 24.27 8.19 21.88
N GLN A 91 23.01 8.01 22.31
CA GLN A 91 22.63 7.04 23.32
C GLN A 91 22.93 5.60 22.88
N VAL A 92 22.61 5.24 21.64
CA VAL A 92 22.91 3.90 21.08
C VAL A 92 24.41 3.63 21.11
N ARG A 93 25.24 4.60 20.66
CA ARG A 93 26.71 4.45 20.67
C ARG A 93 27.26 4.27 22.08
N GLU A 94 26.71 4.98 23.05
CA GLU A 94 27.13 4.86 24.44
C GLU A 94 26.79 3.48 25.02
N LEU A 95 25.57 2.98 24.79
CA LEU A 95 25.17 1.64 25.23
C LEU A 95 25.99 0.53 24.57
N ILE A 96 26.35 0.67 23.28
CA ILE A 96 27.23 -0.30 22.59
C ILE A 96 28.63 -0.30 23.22
N LYS A 97 29.19 0.87 23.56
CA LYS A 97 30.48 0.94 24.27
C LYS A 97 30.43 0.25 25.62
N GLN A 98 29.35 0.47 26.38
CA GLN A 98 29.15 -0.20 27.67
C GLN A 98 29.01 -1.72 27.50
N TYR A 99 28.31 -2.18 26.46
CA TYR A 99 28.16 -3.60 26.14
C TYR A 99 29.50 -4.26 25.80
N LEU A 100 30.28 -3.64 24.90
CA LEU A 100 31.60 -4.15 24.48
C LEU A 100 32.65 -4.10 25.59
N GLY A 101 32.45 -3.25 26.60
CA GLY A 101 33.31 -3.17 27.79
C GLY A 101 33.04 -4.25 28.84
N LEU A 102 32.00 -5.08 28.68
CA LEU A 102 31.75 -6.21 29.58
C LEU A 102 32.69 -7.38 29.24
N GLU A 103 33.37 -7.91 30.25
CA GLU A 103 34.16 -9.13 30.10
C GLU A 103 33.23 -10.35 29.98
N LEU A 104 33.46 -11.16 28.94
CA LEU A 104 32.76 -12.43 28.79
C LEU A 104 33.21 -13.39 29.89
N PRO A 105 32.29 -14.12 30.54
CA PRO A 105 32.66 -15.16 31.48
C PRO A 105 33.57 -16.17 30.76
N THR A 106 34.79 -16.35 31.27
CA THR A 106 35.72 -17.31 30.65
C THR A 106 35.26 -18.72 31.01
N ASP A 107 35.26 -19.65 30.05
CA ASP A 107 34.82 -21.07 30.14
C ASP A 107 35.42 -21.92 31.29
N LYS A 108 36.17 -21.35 32.23
CA LYS A 108 36.99 -22.07 33.22
C LYS A 108 36.65 -21.84 34.68
N ALA A 109 35.50 -21.25 35.00
CA ALA A 109 35.06 -21.17 36.39
C ALA A 109 33.90 -22.15 36.60
N GLN A 110 34.12 -23.21 37.38
CA GLN A 110 33.04 -23.98 37.99
C GLN A 110 32.32 -23.05 38.96
N VAL A 111 31.35 -22.29 38.47
CA VAL A 111 30.60 -21.32 39.26
C VAL A 111 29.26 -21.94 39.59
N SER A 112 28.93 -21.99 40.89
CA SER A 112 27.60 -22.39 41.34
C SER A 112 26.53 -21.48 40.73
N GLY A 113 25.39 -22.04 40.31
CA GLY A 113 24.41 -21.33 39.46
C GLY A 113 23.88 -19.98 39.97
N SER A 114 24.07 -19.62 41.25
CA SER A 114 23.73 -18.30 41.80
C SER A 114 24.71 -17.18 41.45
N GLU A 115 25.98 -17.50 41.17
CA GLU A 115 27.01 -16.50 40.83
C GLU A 115 27.06 -16.22 39.31
N GLU A 116 26.63 -17.16 38.47
CA GLU A 116 26.45 -16.95 37.02
C GLU A 116 25.30 -15.98 36.69
N GLU A 117 24.18 -16.04 37.42
CA GLU A 117 23.04 -15.12 37.24
C GLU A 117 23.45 -13.65 37.49
N GLY A 118 24.29 -13.41 38.51
CA GLY A 118 24.84 -12.08 38.79
C GLY A 118 25.75 -11.57 37.67
N LEU A 119 26.48 -12.46 37.01
CA LEU A 119 27.44 -12.14 35.95
C LEU A 119 26.74 -11.69 34.66
N PHE A 120 25.67 -12.40 34.26
CA PHE A 120 24.86 -12.03 33.10
C PHE A 120 23.83 -10.92 33.38
N SER A 121 23.57 -10.58 34.64
CA SER A 121 22.63 -9.50 35.00
C SER A 121 22.97 -8.16 34.31
N SER A 122 24.26 -7.86 34.18
CA SER A 122 24.74 -6.65 33.51
C SER A 122 24.52 -6.72 32.00
N PHE A 123 24.76 -7.88 31.38
CA PHE A 123 24.46 -8.13 29.96
C PHE A 123 22.96 -7.95 29.69
N TYR A 124 22.09 -8.63 30.43
CA TYR A 124 20.64 -8.53 30.23
C TYR A 124 20.11 -7.10 30.39
N ARG A 125 20.65 -6.33 31.34
CA ARG A 125 20.27 -4.92 31.52
C ARG A 125 20.70 -4.06 30.34
N ILE A 126 21.96 -4.19 29.89
CA ILE A 126 22.46 -3.41 28.75
C ILE A 126 21.76 -3.80 27.45
N GLU A 127 21.56 -5.10 27.20
CA GLU A 127 20.79 -5.58 26.05
C GLU A 127 19.35 -5.08 26.05
N ARG A 128 18.68 -5.08 27.21
CA ARG A 128 17.33 -4.50 27.34
C ARG A 128 17.33 -3.02 27.00
N ASN A 129 18.30 -2.27 27.52
CA ASN A 129 18.44 -0.84 27.25
C ASN A 129 18.77 -0.59 25.77
N LEU A 130 19.60 -1.43 25.15
CA LEU A 130 19.94 -1.36 23.74
C LEU A 130 18.72 -1.65 22.87
N ARG A 131 17.92 -2.67 23.21
CA ARG A 131 16.63 -2.94 22.54
C ARG A 131 15.71 -1.73 22.59
N HIS A 132 15.58 -1.07 23.75
CA HIS A 132 14.78 0.15 23.87
C HIS A 132 15.38 1.34 23.11
N ALA A 133 16.70 1.53 23.13
CA ALA A 133 17.35 2.64 22.43
C ALA A 133 17.37 2.49 20.90
N LEU A 134 17.21 1.25 20.40
CA LEU A 134 17.06 0.92 18.99
C LEU A 134 15.60 1.01 18.49
N GLN A 135 14.65 1.32 19.37
CA GLN A 135 13.29 1.66 18.95
C GLN A 135 13.25 3.11 18.46
N PRO A 136 12.72 3.37 17.25
CA PRO A 136 12.61 4.71 16.73
C PRO A 136 11.57 5.53 17.52
N VAL A 137 11.82 6.82 17.69
CA VAL A 137 10.93 7.71 18.46
C VAL A 137 9.55 7.83 17.79
N TYR A 138 9.47 7.78 16.45
CA TYR A 138 8.20 7.76 15.72
C TYR A 138 7.34 6.52 15.99
N GLU A 139 7.88 5.46 16.63
CA GLU A 139 7.08 4.32 17.10
C GLU A 139 5.94 4.78 18.02
N VAL A 140 6.23 5.76 18.89
CA VAL A 140 5.26 6.30 19.84
C VAL A 140 4.06 6.90 19.12
N LEU A 141 4.29 7.61 18.01
CA LEU A 141 3.21 8.16 17.17
C LEU A 141 2.38 7.04 16.56
N PHE A 142 3.02 6.01 16.02
CA PHE A 142 2.32 4.90 15.37
C PHE A 142 1.46 4.11 16.36
N ASP A 143 2.00 3.79 17.53
CA ASP A 143 1.25 3.05 18.55
C ASP A 143 0.05 3.86 19.06
N ARG A 144 0.23 5.18 19.27
CA ARG A 144 -0.86 6.10 19.67
C ARG A 144 -1.96 6.20 18.60
N LEU A 145 -1.57 6.34 17.34
CA LEU A 145 -2.51 6.35 16.21
C LEU A 145 -3.24 5.00 16.09
N ASN A 146 -2.56 3.87 16.30
CA ASN A 146 -3.22 2.56 16.24
C ASN A 146 -4.30 2.40 17.32
N THR A 147 -4.12 2.99 18.50
CA THR A 147 -5.15 3.01 19.55
C THR A 147 -6.24 4.05 19.35
N HIS A 148 -6.04 5.01 18.44
CA HIS A 148 -6.96 6.11 18.17
C HIS A 148 -8.05 5.70 17.16
N PRO A 149 -9.32 6.09 17.36
CA PRO A 149 -10.38 5.84 16.38
C PRO A 149 -10.00 6.34 14.98
N GLY A 150 -10.04 5.44 13.99
CA GLY A 150 -9.68 5.74 12.60
C GLY A 150 -8.17 5.90 12.34
N GLY A 151 -7.32 5.81 13.36
CA GLY A 151 -5.88 6.02 13.20
C GLY A 151 -5.18 4.90 12.43
N LEU A 152 -5.67 3.66 12.47
CA LEU A 152 -5.14 2.58 11.62
C LEU A 152 -5.35 2.85 10.12
N ARG A 153 -6.50 3.44 9.75
CA ARG A 153 -6.78 3.92 8.38
C ARG A 153 -5.86 5.07 8.00
N PHE A 154 -5.63 5.98 8.93
CA PHE A 154 -4.71 7.10 8.72
C PHE A 154 -3.27 6.60 8.51
N LEU A 155 -2.81 5.61 9.28
CA LEU A 155 -1.50 4.98 9.12
C LEU A 155 -1.33 4.32 7.75
N SER A 156 -2.37 3.67 7.21
CA SER A 156 -2.31 3.14 5.84
C SER A 156 -2.21 4.27 4.80
N ILE A 157 -2.91 5.39 4.99
CA ILE A 157 -2.79 6.54 4.07
C ILE A 157 -1.38 7.14 4.16
N LEU A 158 -0.86 7.33 5.38
CA LEU A 158 0.49 7.84 5.63
C LEU A 158 1.53 6.96 4.94
N ARG A 159 1.40 5.63 5.03
CA ARG A 159 2.28 4.70 4.31
C ARG A 159 2.15 4.80 2.79
N ALA A 160 0.94 5.04 2.26
CA ALA A 160 0.75 5.24 0.82
C ALA A 160 1.53 6.47 0.31
N ASP A 161 1.49 7.58 1.06
CA ASP A 161 2.27 8.78 0.75
C ASP A 161 3.78 8.50 0.83
N ILE A 162 4.24 7.76 1.85
CA ILE A 162 5.64 7.33 1.96
C ILE A 162 6.09 6.53 0.71
N LEU A 163 5.28 5.55 0.29
CA LEU A 163 5.61 4.72 -0.87
C LEU A 163 5.65 5.54 -2.16
N SER A 164 4.72 6.47 -2.34
CA SER A 164 4.72 7.40 -3.48
C SER A 164 6.01 8.22 -3.53
N ILE A 165 6.44 8.79 -2.40
CA ILE A 165 7.68 9.58 -2.33
C ILE A 165 8.91 8.70 -2.63
N LEU A 166 8.94 7.45 -2.14
CA LEU A 166 10.05 6.53 -2.38
C LEU A 166 10.20 6.10 -3.84
N VAL A 167 9.10 6.11 -4.62
CA VAL A 167 9.14 5.89 -6.07
C VAL A 167 9.80 7.07 -6.78
N GLU A 168 9.57 8.29 -6.32
CA GLU A 168 10.17 9.51 -6.88
C GLU A 168 11.64 9.67 -6.47
N GLU A 169 11.95 9.46 -5.19
CA GLU A 169 13.28 9.66 -4.62
C GLU A 169 13.63 8.59 -3.57
N ASN A 170 14.74 7.90 -3.78
CA ASN A 170 15.21 6.85 -2.87
C ASN A 170 15.90 7.42 -1.62
N ILE A 171 15.12 7.86 -0.63
CA ILE A 171 15.61 8.42 0.63
C ILE A 171 15.79 7.33 1.69
N ALA A 172 17.01 7.12 2.18
CA ALA A 172 17.33 6.05 3.14
C ALA A 172 16.56 6.12 4.47
N SER A 173 16.39 7.32 5.05
CA SER A 173 15.61 7.50 6.29
C SER A 173 14.14 7.14 6.08
N LEU A 174 13.59 7.49 4.91
CA LEU A 174 12.20 7.21 4.59
C LEU A 174 11.95 5.71 4.33
N ARG A 175 12.93 4.99 3.77
CA ARG A 175 12.90 3.52 3.68
C ARG A 175 12.90 2.85 5.04
N ALA A 176 13.65 3.38 6.01
CA ALA A 176 13.63 2.88 7.38
C ALA A 176 12.26 3.09 8.03
N LEU A 177 11.65 4.27 7.84
CA LEU A 177 10.30 4.59 8.29
C LEU A 177 9.24 3.64 7.67
N ASP A 178 9.27 3.44 6.34
CA ASP A 178 8.37 2.49 5.65
C ASP A 178 8.54 1.08 6.19
N SER A 179 9.78 0.58 6.29
CA SER A 179 10.05 -0.77 6.76
C SER A 179 9.49 -0.99 8.17
N TYR A 180 9.68 -0.01 9.05
CA TYR A 180 9.18 -0.07 10.42
C TYR A 180 7.63 -0.03 10.47
N LEU A 181 7.01 0.91 9.74
CA LEU A 181 5.55 1.04 9.68
C LEU A 181 4.90 -0.20 9.05
N LYS A 182 5.53 -0.80 8.03
CA LYS A 182 5.10 -2.03 7.40
C LYS A 182 5.02 -3.19 8.40
N GLU A 183 6.06 -3.39 9.23
CA GLU A 183 6.07 -4.45 10.25
C GLU A 183 4.98 -4.24 11.31
N LYS A 184 4.75 -3.00 11.73
CA LYS A 184 3.64 -2.66 12.64
C LYS A 184 2.28 -2.96 12.00
N LEU A 185 2.05 -2.55 10.76
CA LEU A 185 0.82 -2.83 10.02
C LEU A 185 0.60 -4.33 9.78
N ILE A 186 1.66 -5.11 9.50
CA ILE A 186 1.56 -6.59 9.41
C ILE A 186 1.05 -7.18 10.73
N THR A 187 1.52 -6.67 11.86
CA THR A 187 1.12 -7.12 13.19
C THR A 187 -0.33 -6.74 13.50
N TRP A 188 -0.72 -5.49 13.24
CA TRP A 188 -2.07 -4.99 13.55
C TRP A 188 -3.14 -5.52 12.61
N LEU A 189 -2.82 -5.74 11.33
CA LEU A 189 -3.74 -6.27 10.32
C LEU A 189 -3.57 -7.78 10.12
N SER A 190 -3.19 -8.49 11.18
CA SER A 190 -3.00 -9.94 11.11
C SER A 190 -4.29 -10.65 10.65
N PRO A 191 -4.19 -11.81 9.97
CA PRO A 191 -5.38 -12.52 9.46
C PRO A 191 -6.41 -12.91 10.53
N ALA A 192 -5.99 -12.98 11.80
CA ALA A 192 -6.86 -13.26 12.95
C ALA A 192 -7.73 -12.06 13.35
N ALA A 193 -7.28 -10.83 13.05
CA ALA A 193 -8.03 -9.59 13.30
C ALA A 193 -9.00 -9.24 12.16
N LEU A 194 -8.92 -9.93 11.02
CA LEU A 194 -9.78 -9.68 9.87
C LEU A 194 -11.08 -10.48 9.94
N GLU A 195 -12.19 -9.79 9.72
CA GLU A 195 -13.52 -10.36 9.58
C GLU A 195 -13.79 -10.69 8.11
N LEU A 196 -14.29 -11.89 7.86
CA LEU A 196 -14.68 -12.32 6.52
C LEU A 196 -16.17 -12.03 6.35
N HIS A 197 -16.50 -11.12 5.44
CA HIS A 197 -17.86 -10.73 5.09
C HIS A 197 -18.18 -11.20 3.67
N GLN A 198 -19.38 -11.74 3.45
CA GLN A 198 -19.86 -12.00 2.10
C GLN A 198 -20.54 -10.74 1.59
N ILE A 199 -19.96 -10.14 0.55
CA ILE A 199 -20.49 -8.94 -0.10
C ILE A 199 -21.57 -9.38 -1.09
N THR A 200 -22.74 -8.78 -0.96
CA THR A 200 -23.95 -9.06 -1.72
C THR A 200 -24.53 -7.77 -2.30
N TRP A 201 -25.55 -7.89 -3.15
CA TRP A 201 -26.25 -6.73 -3.70
C TRP A 201 -26.98 -5.90 -2.63
N ASP A 202 -27.30 -6.50 -1.48
CA ASP A 202 -28.03 -5.84 -0.40
C ASP A 202 -27.12 -5.05 0.56
N ASP A 203 -25.80 -5.11 0.36
CA ASP A 203 -24.85 -4.31 1.11
C ASP A 203 -24.95 -2.81 0.81
N PRO A 204 -24.52 -1.92 1.74
CA PRO A 204 -24.60 -0.48 1.55
C PRO A 204 -23.92 -0.02 0.26
N ALA A 205 -24.57 0.90 -0.47
CA ALA A 205 -24.03 1.46 -1.71
C ALA A 205 -22.62 2.07 -1.54
N SER A 206 -22.31 2.60 -0.35
CA SER A 206 -20.97 3.11 0.00
C SER A 206 -19.88 2.04 0.04
N LEU A 207 -20.21 0.80 0.37
CA LEU A 207 -19.28 -0.34 0.26
C LEU A 207 -19.17 -0.78 -1.20
N LEU A 208 -20.28 -0.86 -1.92
CA LEU A 208 -20.33 -1.28 -3.31
C LEU A 208 -19.55 -0.33 -4.23
N GLU A 209 -19.65 0.98 -4.00
CA GLU A 209 -18.86 2.00 -4.69
C GLU A 209 -17.35 1.76 -4.54
N LYS A 210 -16.90 1.37 -3.35
CA LYS A 210 -15.50 1.03 -3.09
C LYS A 210 -15.07 -0.22 -3.84
N ILE A 211 -15.92 -1.25 -3.93
CA ILE A 211 -15.61 -2.45 -4.73
C ILE A 211 -15.41 -2.09 -6.20
N VAL A 212 -16.26 -1.21 -6.75
CA VAL A 212 -16.08 -0.71 -8.12
C VAL A 212 -14.78 0.09 -8.25
N ALA A 213 -14.50 0.99 -7.31
CA ALA A 213 -13.32 1.86 -7.36
C ALA A 213 -11.99 1.10 -7.17
N TYR A 214 -11.99 0.00 -6.43
CA TYR A 214 -10.78 -0.73 -6.04
C TYR A 214 -10.55 -2.01 -6.84
N GLU A 215 -11.39 -2.33 -7.82
CA GLU A 215 -11.19 -3.49 -8.66
C GLU A 215 -9.96 -3.33 -9.56
N ALA A 216 -8.91 -4.10 -9.25
CA ALA A 216 -7.59 -3.95 -9.83
C ALA A 216 -7.28 -4.97 -10.94
N VAL A 217 -8.09 -6.02 -11.10
CA VAL A 217 -7.82 -7.12 -12.04
C VAL A 217 -8.68 -6.97 -13.30
N HIS A 218 -10.00 -6.80 -13.12
CA HIS A 218 -10.99 -6.74 -14.18
C HIS A 218 -11.97 -5.59 -13.96
N PRO A 219 -11.70 -4.39 -14.51
CA PRO A 219 -12.48 -3.18 -14.24
C PRO A 219 -14.00 -3.38 -14.35
N ILE A 220 -14.75 -2.93 -13.34
CA ILE A 220 -16.21 -3.01 -13.33
C ILE A 220 -16.77 -1.85 -14.17
N SER A 221 -17.42 -2.18 -15.28
CA SER A 221 -17.75 -1.16 -16.29
C SER A 221 -18.98 -0.31 -15.96
N ASN A 222 -19.95 -0.88 -15.22
CA ASN A 222 -21.20 -0.20 -14.87
C ASN A 222 -21.96 -0.96 -13.76
N LEU A 223 -23.06 -0.36 -13.29
CA LEU A 223 -23.89 -0.93 -12.22
C LEU A 223 -24.48 -2.32 -12.56
N LEU A 224 -24.82 -2.56 -13.83
CA LEU A 224 -25.31 -3.88 -14.26
C LEU A 224 -24.21 -4.93 -14.19
N ASP A 225 -22.96 -4.55 -14.50
CA ASP A 225 -21.80 -5.42 -14.33
C ASP A 225 -21.59 -5.79 -12.87
N LEU A 226 -21.58 -4.80 -11.97
CA LEU A 226 -21.51 -5.05 -10.53
C LEU A 226 -22.62 -6.00 -10.06
N LYS A 227 -23.86 -5.76 -10.49
CA LYS A 227 -25.01 -6.60 -10.12
C LYS A 227 -24.85 -8.04 -10.60
N ARG A 228 -24.27 -8.27 -11.78
CA ARG A 228 -23.97 -9.63 -12.26
C ARG A 228 -22.91 -10.30 -11.38
N ARG A 229 -21.83 -9.59 -11.03
CA ARG A 229 -20.72 -10.11 -10.20
C ARG A 229 -21.11 -10.40 -8.75
N LEU A 230 -22.18 -9.77 -8.26
CA LEU A 230 -22.77 -10.04 -6.94
C LEU A 230 -24.03 -10.93 -7.01
N GLY A 231 -24.37 -11.40 -8.21
CA GLY A 231 -25.61 -12.14 -8.49
C GLY A 231 -25.48 -13.65 -8.31
N ILE A 232 -26.47 -14.36 -8.86
CA ILE A 232 -26.55 -15.83 -8.84
C ILE A 232 -25.31 -16.43 -9.52
N GLY A 233 -24.77 -17.51 -8.96
CA GLY A 233 -23.58 -18.16 -9.53
C GLY A 233 -22.29 -17.36 -9.31
N ARG A 234 -22.35 -16.27 -8.54
CA ARG A 234 -21.19 -15.46 -8.15
C ARG A 234 -21.18 -15.26 -6.64
N ARG A 235 -19.98 -15.10 -6.08
CA ARG A 235 -19.74 -14.78 -4.67
C ARG A 235 -18.65 -13.73 -4.60
N CYS A 236 -18.86 -12.71 -3.77
CA CYS A 236 -17.82 -11.75 -3.45
C CYS A 236 -17.58 -11.78 -1.94
N PHE A 237 -16.32 -11.83 -1.53
CA PHE A 237 -15.94 -11.88 -0.13
C PHE A 237 -14.99 -10.73 0.19
N GLY A 238 -15.29 -9.96 1.22
CA GLY A 238 -14.45 -8.89 1.74
C GLY A 238 -13.78 -9.29 3.05
N TYR A 239 -12.52 -8.91 3.22
CA TYR A 239 -11.85 -8.88 4.51
C TYR A 239 -11.91 -7.47 5.09
N LEU A 240 -12.67 -7.32 6.16
CA LEU A 240 -12.82 -6.06 6.88
C LEU A 240 -12.05 -6.11 8.20
N HIS A 241 -11.66 -4.94 8.70
CA HIS A 241 -11.05 -4.80 10.01
C HIS A 241 -11.92 -3.90 10.88
N PRO A 242 -12.24 -4.26 12.14
CA PRO A 242 -13.12 -3.45 12.99
C PRO A 242 -12.65 -2.00 13.18
N ALA A 243 -11.34 -1.78 13.24
CA ALA A 243 -10.75 -0.43 13.35
C ALA A 243 -10.75 0.39 12.04
N ILE A 244 -11.15 -0.22 10.91
CA ILE A 244 -11.29 0.46 9.61
C ILE A 244 -12.70 0.16 9.06
N PRO A 245 -13.75 0.71 9.68
CA PRO A 245 -15.13 0.35 9.38
C PRO A 245 -15.52 0.74 7.94
N GLY A 246 -16.27 -0.13 7.28
CA GLY A 246 -16.77 0.09 5.92
C GLY A 246 -15.70 0.08 4.83
N GLU A 247 -14.49 -0.36 5.14
CA GLU A 247 -13.37 -0.46 4.20
C GLU A 247 -13.00 -1.94 3.97
N PRO A 248 -13.26 -2.49 2.77
CA PRO A 248 -12.78 -3.83 2.45
C PRO A 248 -11.29 -3.75 2.19
N LEU A 249 -10.42 -4.33 3.04
CA LEU A 249 -8.96 -4.26 2.84
C LEU A 249 -8.51 -5.14 1.68
N ILE A 250 -9.17 -6.29 1.55
CA ILE A 250 -9.06 -7.19 0.41
C ILE A 250 -10.48 -7.61 0.05
N PHE A 251 -10.79 -7.72 -1.23
CA PHE A 251 -11.94 -8.48 -1.66
C PHE A 251 -11.58 -9.50 -2.73
N ILE A 252 -12.40 -10.55 -2.78
CA ILE A 252 -12.19 -11.74 -3.58
C ILE A 252 -13.48 -12.04 -4.32
N GLU A 253 -13.40 -12.04 -5.64
CA GLU A 253 -14.51 -12.43 -6.51
C GLU A 253 -14.38 -13.89 -6.95
N VAL A 254 -15.47 -14.64 -6.81
CA VAL A 254 -15.55 -16.08 -7.08
C VAL A 254 -16.71 -16.38 -8.02
N ALA A 255 -16.44 -17.12 -9.08
CA ALA A 255 -17.45 -17.65 -9.98
C ALA A 255 -17.70 -19.13 -9.75
N LEU A 256 -18.97 -19.52 -9.69
CA LEU A 256 -19.42 -20.89 -9.52
C LEU A 256 -19.69 -21.48 -10.91
N MET A 257 -18.93 -22.50 -11.31
CA MET A 257 -18.96 -23.07 -12.65
C MET A 257 -18.95 -24.61 -12.63
N LYS A 258 -19.36 -25.21 -13.75
CA LYS A 258 -19.34 -26.67 -13.92
C LYS A 258 -17.94 -27.22 -14.13
N ASN A 259 -17.07 -26.44 -14.80
CA ASN A 259 -15.68 -26.78 -15.09
C ASN A 259 -14.78 -25.58 -14.80
N VAL A 260 -13.47 -25.80 -14.72
CA VAL A 260 -12.47 -24.73 -14.63
C VAL A 260 -12.42 -23.98 -15.97
N ALA A 261 -12.75 -22.70 -15.95
CA ALA A 261 -12.69 -21.82 -17.12
C ALA A 261 -11.26 -21.68 -17.65
N GLN A 262 -11.11 -21.59 -18.96
CA GLN A 262 -9.80 -21.40 -19.61
C GLN A 262 -9.54 -19.92 -19.93
N THR A 263 -10.59 -19.13 -20.04
CA THR A 263 -10.51 -17.70 -20.37
C THR A 263 -11.32 -16.87 -19.37
N ILE A 264 -10.94 -15.60 -19.18
CA ILE A 264 -11.70 -14.70 -18.31
C ILE A 264 -13.06 -14.34 -18.93
N GLN A 265 -13.16 -14.37 -20.26
CA GLN A 265 -14.37 -14.13 -21.02
C GLN A 265 -15.46 -15.15 -20.69
N GLU A 266 -15.10 -16.43 -20.53
CA GLU A 266 -16.01 -17.47 -20.04
C GLU A 266 -16.60 -17.15 -18.65
N VAL A 267 -15.90 -16.38 -17.83
CA VAL A 267 -16.37 -16.01 -16.48
C VAL A 267 -17.18 -14.71 -16.52
N LEU A 268 -16.70 -13.68 -17.21
CA LEU A 268 -17.33 -12.35 -17.21
C LEU A 268 -18.60 -12.27 -18.07
N TRP A 269 -18.71 -13.10 -19.12
CA TRP A 269 -19.83 -13.07 -20.07
C TRP A 269 -20.79 -14.26 -19.91
N ASP A 270 -20.61 -15.09 -18.89
CA ASP A 270 -21.51 -16.20 -18.54
C ASP A 270 -22.87 -15.66 -18.03
N SER A 271 -23.83 -15.54 -18.95
CA SER A 271 -25.16 -15.01 -18.70
C SER A 271 -26.22 -15.70 -19.60
N PRO A 272 -27.25 -16.36 -19.03
CA PRO A 272 -27.45 -16.59 -17.60
C PRO A 272 -26.43 -17.60 -17.05
N PRO A 273 -25.97 -17.44 -15.80
CA PRO A 273 -25.10 -18.42 -15.16
C PRO A 273 -25.84 -19.75 -14.95
N ILE A 274 -25.07 -20.83 -14.83
CA ILE A 274 -25.61 -22.15 -14.50
C ILE A 274 -26.30 -22.14 -13.13
N PRO A 275 -27.26 -23.07 -12.89
CA PRO A 275 -27.77 -23.29 -11.54
C PRO A 275 -26.64 -23.66 -10.57
N GLU A 276 -26.61 -23.03 -9.39
CA GLU A 276 -25.56 -23.26 -8.39
C GLU A 276 -25.49 -24.72 -7.90
N SER A 277 -26.59 -25.46 -8.00
CA SER A 277 -26.66 -26.90 -7.72
C SER A 277 -25.86 -27.75 -8.72
N GLU A 278 -25.62 -27.25 -9.92
CA GLU A 278 -24.82 -27.93 -10.96
C GLU A 278 -23.35 -27.52 -10.94
N ALA A 279 -22.99 -26.49 -10.17
CA ALA A 279 -21.62 -26.04 -10.05
C ALA A 279 -20.77 -27.10 -9.32
N THR A 280 -19.59 -27.42 -9.85
CA THR A 280 -18.62 -28.33 -9.22
C THR A 280 -17.32 -27.61 -8.86
N SER A 281 -17.13 -26.41 -9.39
CA SER A 281 -15.90 -25.63 -9.34
C SER A 281 -16.16 -24.21 -8.85
N ALA A 282 -15.30 -23.73 -7.95
CA ALA A 282 -15.24 -22.33 -7.51
C ALA A 282 -13.96 -21.68 -8.04
N LEU A 283 -14.13 -20.68 -8.90
CA LEU A 283 -13.07 -19.98 -9.61
C LEU A 283 -12.81 -18.61 -9.00
N PHE A 284 -11.67 -18.44 -8.37
CA PHE A 284 -11.19 -17.16 -7.84
C PHE A 284 -10.59 -16.36 -9.01
N TYR A 285 -11.38 -15.46 -9.60
CA TYR A 285 -11.00 -14.75 -10.83
C TYR A 285 -10.53 -13.31 -10.57
N SER A 286 -10.85 -12.74 -9.40
CA SER A 286 -10.27 -11.46 -8.97
C SER A 286 -9.95 -11.49 -7.49
N ILE A 287 -8.78 -10.96 -7.13
CA ILE A 287 -8.33 -10.71 -5.75
C ILE A 287 -7.70 -9.33 -5.74
N SER A 288 -8.39 -8.38 -5.12
CA SER A 288 -8.03 -6.97 -5.14
C SER A 288 -7.69 -6.49 -3.73
N SER A 289 -6.50 -5.89 -3.57
CA SER A 289 -6.10 -5.16 -2.36
C SER A 289 -6.44 -3.69 -2.56
N THR A 290 -7.19 -3.11 -1.63
CA THR A 290 -7.83 -1.80 -1.87
C THR A 290 -6.97 -0.62 -1.44
N GLN A 291 -6.09 -0.83 -0.46
CA GLN A 291 -5.30 0.24 0.14
C GLN A 291 -3.87 0.20 -0.39
N PRO A 292 -3.40 1.24 -1.13
CA PRO A 292 -2.03 1.32 -1.63
C PRO A 292 -0.98 1.24 -0.52
N GLY A 293 -1.28 1.82 0.65
CA GLY A 293 -0.43 1.76 1.83
C GLY A 293 -0.36 0.40 2.49
N LEU A 294 -1.12 -0.60 2.03
CA LEU A 294 -0.97 -2.00 2.42
C LEU A 294 -0.16 -2.81 1.39
N ALA A 295 0.39 -2.17 0.37
CA ALA A 295 1.23 -2.85 -0.62
C ALA A 295 2.39 -3.61 0.05
N GLY A 296 2.59 -4.86 -0.37
CA GLY A 296 3.62 -5.74 0.18
C GLY A 296 3.34 -6.29 1.58
N ILE A 297 2.18 -6.00 2.17
CA ILE A 297 1.69 -6.67 3.39
C ILE A 297 0.97 -7.93 2.95
N ASN A 298 1.56 -9.08 3.26
CA ASN A 298 0.92 -10.35 3.02
C ASN A 298 -0.14 -10.58 4.10
N LEU A 299 -1.37 -10.12 3.84
CA LEU A 299 -2.54 -10.39 4.69
C LEU A 299 -2.92 -11.89 4.73
N GLY A 300 -2.13 -12.74 4.04
CA GLY A 300 -1.92 -14.13 4.39
C GLY A 300 -2.28 -15.10 3.28
N LYS A 301 -1.49 -16.18 3.17
CA LYS A 301 -1.87 -17.43 2.45
C LYS A 301 -3.20 -18.03 2.95
N PHE A 302 -3.68 -17.58 4.12
CA PHE A 302 -4.88 -18.09 4.77
C PHE A 302 -6.18 -17.44 4.31
N LEU A 303 -6.14 -16.34 3.56
CA LEU A 303 -7.34 -15.64 3.10
C LEU A 303 -8.16 -16.54 2.17
N ILE A 304 -7.55 -17.02 1.08
CA ILE A 304 -8.18 -17.97 0.16
C ILE A 304 -8.64 -19.23 0.93
N LYS A 305 -7.83 -19.72 1.88
CA LYS A 305 -8.20 -20.91 2.70
C LYS A 305 -9.48 -20.70 3.52
N ARG A 306 -9.71 -19.51 4.08
CA ARG A 306 -10.93 -19.18 4.82
C ARG A 306 -12.14 -19.13 3.88
N VAL A 307 -11.99 -18.51 2.70
CA VAL A 307 -13.04 -18.50 1.67
C VAL A 307 -13.36 -19.92 1.18
N VAL A 308 -12.35 -20.74 0.87
CA VAL A 308 -12.54 -22.15 0.50
C VAL A 308 -13.28 -22.92 1.58
N LYS A 309 -12.94 -22.74 2.86
CA LYS A 309 -13.64 -23.39 3.97
C LYS A 309 -15.10 -22.95 4.06
N LEU A 310 -15.38 -21.66 3.87
CA LEU A 310 -16.73 -21.11 3.87
C LEU A 310 -17.57 -21.70 2.73
N VAL A 311 -17.04 -21.64 1.50
CA VAL A 311 -17.70 -22.19 0.31
C VAL A 311 -17.92 -23.69 0.43
N LYS A 312 -16.94 -24.47 0.91
CA LYS A 312 -17.12 -25.92 1.15
C LYS A 312 -18.19 -26.24 2.19
N ARG A 313 -18.36 -25.38 3.19
CA ARG A 313 -19.37 -25.56 4.24
C ARG A 313 -20.77 -25.30 3.70
N GLU A 314 -20.93 -24.27 2.88
CA GLU A 314 -22.22 -23.86 2.30
C GLU A 314 -22.60 -24.67 1.07
N MET A 315 -21.62 -25.12 0.30
CA MET A 315 -21.79 -25.85 -0.97
C MET A 315 -20.87 -27.09 -1.01
N PRO A 316 -21.23 -28.18 -0.30
CA PRO A 316 -20.38 -29.38 -0.18
C PRO A 316 -20.11 -30.10 -1.51
N HIS A 317 -20.94 -29.89 -2.53
CA HIS A 317 -20.80 -30.45 -3.87
C HIS A 317 -19.69 -29.79 -4.70
N ILE A 318 -19.20 -28.61 -4.30
CA ILE A 318 -18.03 -27.99 -4.93
C ILE A 318 -16.77 -28.71 -4.50
N SER A 319 -16.16 -29.45 -5.44
CA SER A 319 -14.95 -30.23 -5.22
C SER A 319 -13.68 -29.51 -5.70
N THR A 320 -13.80 -28.68 -6.73
CA THR A 320 -12.67 -28.02 -7.39
C THR A 320 -12.57 -26.54 -6.98
N PHE A 321 -11.39 -26.10 -6.58
CA PHE A 321 -11.09 -24.70 -6.27
C PHE A 321 -9.87 -24.29 -7.10
N ALA A 322 -10.02 -23.29 -7.95
CA ALA A 322 -8.97 -22.85 -8.86
C ALA A 322 -8.93 -21.33 -8.96
N THR A 323 -7.76 -20.76 -9.22
CA THR A 323 -7.63 -19.32 -9.51
C THR A 323 -7.50 -19.11 -11.01
N LEU A 324 -8.10 -18.06 -11.54
CA LEU A 324 -7.82 -17.55 -12.87
C LEU A 324 -7.06 -16.22 -12.72
N SER A 325 -5.76 -16.33 -12.45
CA SER A 325 -4.94 -15.18 -12.05
C SER A 325 -4.25 -14.52 -13.25
N PRO A 326 -4.11 -13.17 -13.26
CA PRO A 326 -3.25 -12.50 -14.22
C PRO A 326 -1.76 -12.77 -13.93
N ILE A 327 -0.90 -12.49 -14.91
CA ILE A 327 0.56 -12.54 -14.75
C ILE A 327 1.16 -11.13 -14.99
N PRO A 328 0.88 -10.17 -14.09
CA PRO A 328 1.37 -8.80 -14.26
C PRO A 328 2.90 -8.77 -14.26
N GLY A 329 3.48 -7.91 -15.09
CA GLY A 329 4.94 -7.78 -15.24
C GLY A 329 5.61 -8.84 -16.13
N PHE A 330 4.89 -9.88 -16.59
CA PHE A 330 5.45 -10.86 -17.52
C PHE A 330 5.96 -10.22 -18.81
N MET A 331 5.16 -9.32 -19.41
CA MET A 331 5.59 -8.59 -20.63
C MET A 331 6.79 -7.70 -20.37
N THR A 332 6.82 -6.97 -19.25
CA THR A 332 7.97 -6.12 -18.89
C THR A 332 9.24 -6.95 -18.70
N TRP A 333 9.13 -8.10 -18.01
CA TRP A 333 10.22 -9.04 -17.85
C TRP A 333 10.69 -9.60 -19.18
N LEU A 334 9.77 -10.04 -20.04
CA LEU A 334 10.07 -10.62 -21.35
C LEU A 334 10.79 -9.61 -22.24
N LEU A 335 10.24 -8.40 -22.36
CA LEU A 335 10.85 -7.33 -23.15
C LEU A 335 12.24 -6.92 -22.61
N SER A 336 12.44 -6.90 -21.29
CA SER A 336 13.76 -6.66 -20.70
C SER A 336 14.76 -7.76 -21.05
N LYS A 337 14.32 -9.02 -21.15
CA LYS A 337 15.16 -10.15 -21.55
C LYS A 337 15.53 -10.08 -23.03
N LEU A 338 14.57 -9.85 -23.92
CA LEU A 338 14.81 -9.69 -25.36
C LEU A 338 15.74 -8.50 -25.66
N ALA A 339 15.53 -7.36 -24.98
CA ALA A 339 16.41 -6.20 -25.09
C ALA A 339 17.86 -6.51 -24.64
N SER A 340 18.04 -7.39 -23.64
CA SER A 340 19.38 -7.77 -23.18
C SER A 340 20.09 -8.70 -24.19
N GLN A 341 19.34 -9.55 -24.90
CA GLN A 341 19.87 -10.48 -25.91
C GLN A 341 20.26 -9.76 -27.21
N THR A 342 19.46 -8.79 -27.65
CA THR A 342 19.76 -7.95 -28.82
C THR A 342 21.02 -7.10 -28.64
N VAL A 343 21.22 -6.50 -27.45
CA VAL A 343 22.45 -5.74 -27.13
C VAL A 343 23.70 -6.62 -27.12
N LEU A 344 23.59 -7.89 -26.68
CA LEU A 344 24.69 -8.85 -26.74
C LEU A 344 24.99 -9.30 -28.18
N SER A 345 23.99 -9.30 -29.06
CA SER A 345 24.14 -9.66 -30.49
C SER A 345 24.84 -8.57 -31.30
N GLU A 346 24.59 -7.29 -30.99
CA GLU A 346 25.19 -6.15 -31.70
C GLU A 346 26.62 -5.83 -31.22
N GLY A 347 26.97 -6.18 -29.98
CA GLY A 347 28.29 -5.94 -29.39
C GLY A 347 29.41 -6.88 -29.86
N ASP A 348 29.10 -7.96 -30.57
CA ASP A 348 30.05 -9.02 -30.93
C ASP A 348 30.60 -8.93 -32.38
N MET A 349 30.30 -7.84 -33.10
CA MET A 349 30.81 -7.62 -34.47
C MET A 349 32.18 -6.92 -34.53
N SER A 350 32.84 -6.70 -33.39
CA SER A 350 34.18 -6.12 -33.37
C SER A 350 34.99 -6.45 -32.13
N GLN A 351 35.40 -7.72 -31.94
CA GLN A 351 36.74 -8.12 -31.45
C GLN A 351 36.84 -9.65 -31.25
N PRO A 352 38.00 -10.28 -31.53
CA PRO A 352 38.20 -11.68 -31.19
C PRO A 352 38.36 -11.85 -29.67
N VAL A 353 37.59 -12.81 -29.16
CA VAL A 353 37.43 -13.27 -27.78
C VAL A 353 38.73 -13.30 -26.96
N ALA A 354 38.75 -12.57 -25.84
CA ALA A 354 39.57 -12.91 -24.69
C ALA A 354 38.66 -13.52 -23.61
N GLU A 355 38.99 -14.74 -23.20
CA GLU A 355 38.27 -15.54 -22.20
C GLU A 355 38.14 -14.79 -20.86
N GLY A 356 36.89 -14.57 -20.43
CA GLY A 356 36.60 -14.14 -19.07
C GLY A 356 35.37 -13.25 -18.98
N SER A 357 34.26 -13.84 -18.51
CA SER A 357 33.02 -13.15 -18.10
C SER A 357 31.98 -12.88 -19.20
N GLY A 358 31.66 -13.88 -20.02
CA GLY A 358 30.42 -13.91 -20.80
C GLY A 358 29.29 -14.52 -19.97
N SER A 359 28.18 -13.81 -19.78
CA SER A 359 26.97 -14.39 -19.20
C SER A 359 26.51 -15.56 -20.09
N THR A 360 26.61 -16.78 -19.58
CA THR A 360 26.36 -18.05 -20.30
C THR A 360 24.87 -18.33 -20.57
N PHE A 361 23.99 -17.34 -20.52
CA PHE A 361 22.54 -17.54 -20.59
C PHE A 361 21.95 -16.91 -21.87
N TYR A 362 22.10 -17.62 -22.98
CA TYR A 362 21.27 -17.42 -24.17
C TYR A 362 20.11 -18.41 -24.09
N GLU A 363 18.94 -17.95 -23.67
CA GLU A 363 17.71 -18.73 -23.75
C GLU A 363 16.98 -18.32 -25.04
N ASN A 364 16.76 -19.26 -25.95
CA ASN A 364 15.88 -19.08 -27.11
C ASN A 364 14.42 -19.10 -26.63
N ILE A 365 14.00 -18.01 -25.97
CA ILE A 365 12.67 -17.89 -25.34
C ILE A 365 11.57 -17.80 -26.40
N LEU A 366 11.89 -17.22 -27.56
CA LEU A 366 10.97 -17.00 -28.69
C LEU A 366 11.63 -17.40 -30.01
N LYS A 367 10.81 -17.65 -31.03
CA LYS A 367 11.31 -17.73 -32.40
C LYS A 367 11.70 -16.33 -32.90
N PRO A 368 12.66 -16.20 -33.84
CA PRO A 368 13.09 -14.90 -34.38
C PRO A 368 11.93 -14.04 -34.89
N ASP A 369 10.97 -14.66 -35.59
CA ASP A 369 9.77 -13.99 -36.11
C ASP A 369 8.85 -13.45 -34.99
N GLU A 370 8.80 -14.13 -33.84
CA GLU A 370 8.01 -13.74 -32.67
C GLU A 370 8.69 -12.59 -31.91
N GLU A 371 10.02 -12.60 -31.86
CA GLU A 371 10.84 -11.52 -31.29
C GLU A 371 10.73 -10.23 -32.11
N GLU A 372 10.84 -10.31 -33.44
CA GLU A 372 10.67 -9.16 -34.34
C GLU A 372 9.25 -8.56 -34.27
N ALA A 373 8.23 -9.41 -34.19
CA ALA A 373 6.84 -8.99 -34.03
C ALA A 373 6.58 -8.28 -32.68
N LEU A 374 7.25 -8.70 -31.60
CA LEU A 374 7.13 -8.06 -30.29
C LEU A 374 7.92 -6.75 -30.19
N MET A 375 9.12 -6.69 -30.79
CA MET A 375 9.98 -5.50 -30.78
C MET A 375 9.46 -4.37 -31.68
N SER A 376 8.56 -4.69 -32.63
CA SER A 376 7.90 -3.72 -33.51
C SER A 376 6.61 -3.12 -32.93
N LEU A 377 6.14 -3.59 -31.77
CA LEU A 377 5.00 -2.99 -31.08
C LEU A 377 5.36 -1.60 -30.53
N PRO A 378 4.50 -0.58 -30.69
CA PRO A 378 4.73 0.73 -30.09
C PRO A 378 4.80 0.60 -28.56
N LYS A 379 5.85 1.20 -27.98
CA LYS A 379 6.16 1.15 -26.54
C LYS A 379 5.10 1.81 -25.67
#